data_AF-A0ABD7BZ34-F1
#
_entry.id   AF-A0ABD7BZ34-F1
#
_cell.length_a   1.000
_cell.length_b   1.000
_cell.length_c   1.000
_cell.angle_alpha   90.00
_cell.angle_beta   90.00
_cell.angle_gamma   90.00
#
_symmetry.space_group_name_H-M   'P 1'
#
loop_
_entity.id
_entity.type
_entity.pdbx_description
1 polymer ?
#
loop_
_entity_poly.entity_id
_entity_poly.type
_entity_poly.pdbx_seq_one_letter_code
_entity_poly.pdbx_strand_id
1 'polypeptide(L)'
;MSALSIAGIRPALALALLLALPSLRAEETKTREEAVPCIEVQVNGERIPAWDCLQRKLAPAAKPAKSPALPEAERLMRQPGNQLMQYNLEGTRQRMGDAFGRSVEPQRPAR
;
A
#
# COMPACT_ATOMS: atom_id res chain seq x y z
N MET A 1 -35.55 47.32 -23.04
CA MET A 1 -34.10 47.09 -23.07
C MET A 1 -33.63 47.23 -21.62
N SER A 2 -33.17 46.22 -20.89
CA SER A 2 -32.57 44.96 -21.29
C SER A 2 -32.77 43.95 -20.17
N ALA A 3 -33.17 42.73 -20.54
CA ALA A 3 -33.20 41.58 -19.66
C ALA A 3 -31.76 41.19 -19.33
N LEU A 4 -31.33 41.36 -18.07
CA LEU A 4 -30.02 40.88 -17.61
C LEU A 4 -30.16 39.41 -17.24
N SER A 5 -29.48 38.58 -18.03
CA SER A 5 -29.55 37.13 -18.07
C SER A 5 -29.13 36.47 -16.74
N ILE A 6 -30.08 35.80 -16.09
CA ILE A 6 -29.91 35.02 -14.84
C ILE A 6 -29.15 33.68 -15.09
N ALA A 7 -28.80 33.37 -16.35
CA ALA A 7 -28.20 32.10 -16.75
C ALA A 7 -26.71 31.93 -16.38
N GLY A 8 -25.98 33.01 -16.08
CA GLY A 8 -24.52 32.98 -15.87
C GLY A 8 -24.04 32.79 -14.43
N ILE A 9 -24.90 33.00 -13.44
CA ILE A 9 -24.48 33.07 -12.02
C ILE A 9 -24.38 31.68 -11.37
N ARG A 10 -25.22 30.74 -11.84
CA ARG A 10 -25.30 29.37 -11.32
C ARG A 10 -24.04 28.51 -11.56
N PRO A 11 -23.42 28.49 -12.76
CA PRO A 11 -22.23 27.66 -12.98
C PRO A 11 -21.00 28.20 -12.25
N ALA A 12 -20.89 29.53 -12.07
CA ALA A 12 -19.78 30.15 -11.35
C ALA A 12 -19.80 29.82 -9.85
N LEU A 13 -20.99 29.81 -9.24
CA LEU A 13 -21.16 29.45 -7.83
C LEU A 13 -20.91 27.95 -7.58
N ALA A 14 -21.30 27.09 -8.53
CA ALA A 14 -21.03 25.65 -8.48
C ALA A 14 -19.53 25.34 -8.63
N LEU A 15 -18.82 26.05 -9.52
CA LEU A 15 -17.38 25.88 -9.70
C LEU A 15 -16.57 26.42 -8.51
N ALA A 16 -17.03 27.52 -7.89
CA ALA A 16 -16.44 28.05 -6.65
C ALA A 16 -16.63 27.09 -5.47
N LEU A 17 -17.79 26.42 -5.37
CA LEU A 17 -18.05 25.42 -4.34
C LEU A 17 -17.20 24.15 -4.51
N LEU A 18 -16.88 23.77 -5.76
CA LEU A 18 -16.00 22.64 -6.07
C LEU A 18 -14.51 22.94 -5.79
N LEU A 19 -14.07 24.19 -5.94
CA LEU A 19 -12.70 24.62 -5.61
C LEU A 19 -12.50 24.91 -4.12
N ALA A 20 -13.59 25.18 -3.38
CA ALA A 20 -13.58 25.46 -1.94
C ALA A 20 -13.70 24.20 -1.05
N LEU A 21 -13.50 23.00 -1.60
CA LEU A 21 -13.28 21.78 -0.84
C LEU A 21 -11.78 21.50 -0.74
N PRO A 22 -10.99 22.25 0.07
CA PRO A 22 -9.66 21.78 0.43
C PRO A 22 -9.87 20.60 1.36
N SER A 23 -9.69 19.40 0.80
CA SER A 23 -9.18 18.25 1.54
C SER A 23 -9.82 18.05 2.92
N LEU A 24 -11.14 17.81 2.97
CA LEU A 24 -11.72 17.11 4.12
C LEU A 24 -11.38 15.61 4.03
N ARG A 25 -10.09 15.30 3.82
CA ARG A 25 -9.51 14.09 4.37
C ARG A 25 -9.27 14.40 5.82
N ALA A 26 -10.28 14.14 6.64
CA ALA A 26 -10.00 13.65 7.97
C ALA A 26 -9.17 12.38 7.80
N GLU A 27 -7.85 12.52 7.67
CA GLU A 27 -7.02 11.62 8.45
C GLU A 27 -7.47 11.89 9.87
N GLU A 28 -8.32 11.00 10.39
CA GLU A 28 -8.17 10.64 11.78
C GLU A 28 -6.68 10.37 11.94
N THR A 29 -5.99 11.38 12.46
CA THR A 29 -4.79 11.21 13.24
C THR A 29 -5.24 10.40 14.45
N LYS A 30 -5.60 9.14 14.20
CA LYS A 30 -5.57 8.05 15.14
C LYS A 30 -4.20 8.22 15.74
N THR A 31 -4.20 8.73 16.96
CA THR A 31 -3.04 9.21 17.71
C THR A 31 -1.89 8.36 17.26
N ARG A 32 -1.01 8.91 16.41
CA ARG A 32 0.21 8.22 16.04
C ARG A 32 0.98 8.29 17.33
N GLU A 33 0.67 7.35 18.21
CA GLU A 33 1.30 7.05 19.48
C GLU A 33 2.74 7.44 19.29
N GLU A 34 3.10 8.59 19.88
CA GLU A 34 4.32 9.34 19.63
C GLU A 34 5.39 8.38 19.12
N ALA A 35 5.67 8.41 17.81
CA ALA A 35 6.32 7.28 17.15
C ALA A 35 7.72 7.10 17.74
N VAL A 36 7.83 6.28 18.78
CA VAL A 36 9.07 6.08 19.53
C VAL A 36 10.11 5.67 18.50
N PRO A 37 11.21 6.43 18.37
CA PRO A 37 12.24 6.10 17.40
C PRO A 37 12.77 4.70 17.75
N CYS A 38 12.95 3.85 16.73
CA CYS A 38 13.64 2.57 16.95
C CYS A 38 15.11 2.91 17.22
N ILE A 39 15.57 2.72 18.45
CA ILE A 39 16.93 3.04 18.87
C ILE A 39 17.74 1.75 18.92
N GLU A 40 18.84 1.68 18.18
CA GLU A 40 19.82 0.60 18.30
C GLU A 40 20.86 0.94 19.37
N VAL A 41 21.25 -0.04 20.16
CA VAL A 41 22.23 0.13 21.23
C VAL A 41 23.44 -0.75 20.95
N GLN A 42 24.65 -0.23 21.18
CA GLN A 42 25.87 -1.00 21.09
C GLN A 42 26.38 -1.31 22.49
N VAL A 43 26.60 -2.60 22.79
CA VAL A 43 27.17 -3.05 24.06
C VAL A 43 28.42 -3.88 23.74
N ASN A 44 29.57 -3.50 24.31
CA ASN A 44 30.84 -4.21 24.08
C ASN A 44 31.23 -4.37 22.61
N GLY A 45 30.87 -3.40 21.75
CA GLY A 45 31.15 -3.43 20.32
C GLY A 45 30.11 -4.19 19.47
N GLU A 46 29.21 -4.94 20.10
CA GLU A 46 28.13 -5.65 19.42
C GLU A 46 26.87 -4.77 19.32
N ARG A 47 26.30 -4.66 18.12
CA ARG A 47 25.07 -3.89 17.87
C ARG A 47 23.85 -4.76 18.16
N ILE A 48 23.04 -4.32 19.11
CA ILE A 48 21.77 -4.94 19.47
C ILE A 48 20.66 -4.19 18.74
N PRO A 49 20.04 -4.79 17.71
CA PRO A 49 18.98 -4.14 16.96
C PRO A 49 17.69 -4.08 17.78
N ALA A 50 16.87 -3.05 17.53
CA ALA A 50 15.58 -2.85 18.18
C ALA A 50 14.49 -3.76 17.58
N TRP A 51 14.61 -5.07 17.79
CA TRP A 51 13.73 -6.08 17.19
C TRP A 51 12.24 -5.81 17.41
N ASP A 52 11.82 -5.45 18.62
CA ASP A 52 10.41 -5.18 18.94
C ASP A 52 9.85 -3.99 18.15
N CYS A 53 10.65 -2.93 18.01
CA CYS A 53 10.26 -1.75 17.25
C CYS A 53 10.18 -2.04 15.75
N LEU A 54 11.15 -2.80 15.22
CA LEU A 54 11.17 -3.22 13.82
C LEU A 54 9.98 -4.13 13.48
N GLN A 55 9.65 -5.08 14.34
CA GLN A 55 8.50 -5.96 14.16
C GLN A 55 7.18 -5.18 14.11
N ARG A 56 7.00 -4.18 14.99
CA ARG A 56 5.82 -3.31 14.96
C ARG A 56 5.73 -2.49 13.67
N LYS A 57 6.86 -1.99 13.16
CA LYS A 57 6.90 -1.22 11.90
C LYS A 57 6.66 -2.08 10.66
N LEU A 58 7.08 -3.34 10.69
CA LEU A 58 6.90 -4.30 9.60
C LEU A 58 5.58 -5.07 9.69
N ALA A 59 4.80 -4.87 10.75
CA ALA A 59 3.53 -5.54 10.93
C ALA A 59 2.58 -5.22 9.75
N PRO A 60 1.89 -6.23 9.19
CA PRO A 60 0.92 -5.99 8.15
C PRO A 60 -0.19 -5.07 8.67
N ALA A 61 -0.73 -4.23 7.78
CA ALA A 61 -1.88 -3.40 8.12
C ALA A 61 -3.01 -4.25 8.71
N ALA A 62 -3.72 -3.69 9.68
CA ALA A 62 -4.89 -4.35 10.26
C ALA A 62 -5.83 -4.79 9.14
N LYS A 63 -6.24 -6.07 9.17
CA LYS A 63 -7.13 -6.62 8.14
C LYS A 63 -8.39 -5.75 8.08
N PRO A 64 -8.78 -5.26 6.89
CA PRO A 64 -10.02 -4.50 6.76
C PRO A 64 -11.20 -5.33 7.23
N ALA A 65 -12.26 -4.67 7.69
CA ALA A 65 -13.51 -5.31 8.07
C ALA A 65 -13.96 -6.27 6.96
N LYS A 66 -14.44 -7.45 7.37
CA LYS A 66 -14.82 -8.55 6.47
C LYS A 66 -15.79 -8.01 5.42
N SER A 67 -15.33 -7.95 4.17
CA SER A 67 -16.18 -7.56 3.04
C SER A 67 -17.40 -8.50 2.97
N PRO A 68 -18.55 -8.04 2.43
CA PRO A 68 -19.72 -8.91 2.25
C PRO A 68 -19.31 -10.24 1.61
N ALA A 69 -19.96 -11.33 2.03
CA ALA A 69 -19.62 -12.68 1.63
C ALA A 69 -19.79 -12.85 0.12
N LEU A 70 -18.70 -12.65 -0.63
CA LEU A 70 -18.62 -12.98 -2.04
C LEU A 70 -18.77 -14.49 -2.21
N PRO A 71 -19.34 -14.96 -3.35
CA PRO A 71 -19.26 -16.36 -3.73
C PRO A 71 -17.82 -16.87 -3.65
N GLU A 72 -17.64 -18.13 -3.26
CA GLU A 72 -16.32 -18.70 -3.02
C GLU A 72 -15.41 -18.59 -4.24
N ALA A 73 -15.92 -18.86 -5.44
CA ALA A 73 -15.18 -18.72 -6.68
C ALA A 73 -14.63 -17.30 -6.88
N GLU A 74 -15.45 -16.27 -6.63
CA GLU A 74 -15.02 -14.88 -6.76
C GLU A 74 -13.98 -14.50 -5.70
N ARG A 75 -14.13 -15.03 -4.47
CA ARG A 75 -13.15 -14.85 -3.40
C ARG A 75 -11.79 -15.45 -3.78
N LEU A 76 -11.75 -16.66 -4.36
CA LEU A 76 -10.51 -17.27 -4.82
C LEU A 76 -9.87 -16.48 -5.97
N MET A 77 -10.66 -15.99 -6.94
CA MET A 77 -10.13 -15.19 -8.05
C MET A 77 -9.50 -13.85 -7.61
N ARG A 78 -9.94 -13.32 -6.46
CA ARG A 78 -9.38 -12.09 -5.86
C ARG A 78 -8.15 -12.34 -5.00
N GLN A 79 -7.83 -13.60 -4.66
CA GLN A 79 -6.62 -13.89 -3.88
C GLN A 79 -5.38 -13.80 -4.77
N PRO A 80 -4.30 -13.19 -4.28
CA PRO A 80 -3.05 -13.17 -5.04
C PRO A 80 -2.53 -14.60 -5.18
N GLY A 81 -2.03 -14.94 -6.38
CA GLY A 81 -1.64 -16.31 -6.72
C GLY A 81 -0.59 -16.94 -5.79
N ASN A 82 0.22 -16.11 -5.12
CA ASN A 82 1.16 -16.57 -4.10
C ASN A 82 0.48 -17.21 -2.86
N GLN A 83 -0.72 -16.79 -2.49
CA GLN A 83 -1.51 -17.41 -1.40
C GLN A 83 -2.16 -18.72 -1.84
N LEU A 84 -2.38 -18.89 -3.14
CA LEU A 84 -2.97 -20.09 -3.73
C LEU A 84 -1.91 -21.13 -4.15
N MET A 85 -0.63 -20.87 -3.87
CA MET A 85 0.51 -21.69 -4.35
C MET A 85 0.49 -21.87 -5.88
N GLN A 86 -0.11 -20.93 -6.60
CA GLN A 86 -0.18 -20.93 -8.05
C GLN A 86 1.11 -20.35 -8.64
N TYR A 87 1.38 -20.73 -9.89
CA TYR A 87 2.49 -20.18 -10.65
C TYR A 87 2.41 -18.64 -10.70
N ASN A 88 3.52 -17.99 -10.34
CA ASN A 88 3.70 -16.56 -10.46
C ASN A 88 4.90 -16.30 -11.40
N LEU A 89 4.62 -15.72 -12.57
CA LEU A 89 5.65 -15.38 -13.56
C LEU A 89 6.70 -14.44 -12.96
N GLU A 90 6.28 -13.38 -12.28
CA GLU A 90 7.18 -12.40 -11.68
C GLU A 90 8.03 -13.03 -10.57
N GLY A 91 7.46 -13.95 -9.79
CA GLY A 91 8.21 -14.72 -8.80
C GLY A 91 9.29 -15.60 -9.44
N THR A 92 8.98 -16.22 -10.57
CA THR A 92 9.94 -17.03 -11.35
C THR A 92 11.03 -16.16 -11.96
N ARG A 93 10.68 -15.01 -12.55
CA ARG A 93 11.64 -14.03 -13.09
C ARG A 93 12.60 -13.55 -12.01
N GLN A 94 12.11 -13.22 -10.82
CA GLN A 94 12.94 -12.77 -9.70
C GLN A 94 13.91 -13.87 -9.22
N ARG A 95 13.48 -15.13 -9.20
CA ARG A 95 14.35 -16.25 -8.79
C ARG A 95 15.42 -16.55 -9.83
N MET A 96 15.09 -16.48 -11.11
CA MET A 96 16.02 -16.81 -12.19
C MET A 96 16.98 -15.67 -12.51
N GLY A 97 16.55 -14.41 -12.35
CA GLY A 97 17.31 -13.25 -12.79
C GLY A 97 17.53 -13.27 -14.31
N ASP A 98 18.75 -12.96 -14.74
CA ASP A 98 19.14 -12.93 -16.17
C ASP A 98 19.07 -14.32 -16.85
N ALA A 99 19.00 -15.39 -16.06
CA ALA A 99 18.87 -16.76 -16.55
C ALA A 99 17.43 -17.09 -17.03
N PHE A 100 16.45 -16.21 -16.79
CA PHE A 100 15.06 -16.43 -17.16
C PHE A 100 14.89 -16.62 -18.67
N GLY A 101 14.33 -17.77 -19.06
CA GLY A 101 14.14 -18.14 -20.47
C GLY A 101 15.40 -18.62 -21.20
N ARG A 102 16.56 -18.70 -20.52
CA ARG A 102 17.85 -19.13 -21.09
C ARG A 102 18.44 -20.37 -20.40
N SER A 103 18.05 -20.65 -19.16
CA SER A 103 18.56 -21.75 -18.35
C SER A 103 17.45 -22.38 -17.50
N VAL A 104 17.67 -23.61 -17.05
CA VAL A 104 16.87 -24.30 -16.03
C VAL A 104 17.39 -24.04 -14.61
N GLU A 105 18.60 -23.48 -14.48
CA GLU A 105 19.22 -23.13 -13.21
C GLU A 105 19.22 -21.60 -12.97
N PRO A 106 18.93 -21.14 -11.74
CA PRO A 106 19.01 -19.72 -11.38
C PRO A 106 20.42 -19.13 -11.50
N GLN A 107 20.50 -17.82 -11.80
CA GLN A 107 21.74 -17.06 -11.65
C GLN A 107 22.22 -17.09 -10.19
N ARG A 108 23.37 -17.71 -9.92
CA ARG A 108 24.10 -17.53 -8.65
C ARG A 108 25.47 -16.91 -8.90
N PRO A 109 25.92 -15.98 -8.05
CA PRO A 109 27.32 -15.57 -8.03
C PRO A 109 28.24 -16.77 -7.82
N ALA A 110 29.42 -16.73 -8.45
CA ALA A 110 30.49 -17.66 -8.13
C ALA A 110 30.83 -17.54 -6.63
N ARG A 111 30.99 -18.69 -5.98
CA ARG A 111 31.18 -18.77 -4.53
C ARG A 111 32.65 -18.64 -4.17
#